data_AF-A0A7Y0S5A5-F1
#
_entry.id   AF-A0A7Y0S5A5-F1
#
_cell.length_a   1.000
_cell.length_b   1.000
_cell.length_c   1.000
_cell.angle_alpha   90.00
_cell.angle_beta   90.00
_cell.angle_gamma   90.00
#
_symmetry.space_group_name_H-M   'P 1'
#
loop_
_entity.id
_entity.type
_entity.pdbx_description
1 polymer ?
#
loop_
_entity_poly.entity_id
_entity_poly.type
_entity_poly.pdbx_seq_one_letter_code
_entity_poly.pdbx_strand_id
1 'polypeptide(L)' 'ARELEGKFGNQKLTEITHEDLRALTDAIVERGAPATAVHTRDIVLQVYRWAIERGQKVENPADLVRPASIARFEPRDRTL' A
#
# COMPACT_ATOMS: atom_id res chain seq x y z
N ALA A 1 -10.33 -2.53 -2.39
CA ALA A 1 -9.58 -1.37 -2.90
C ALA A 1 -9.60 -1.37 -4.42
N ARG A 2 -10.41 -0.49 -5.02
CA ARG A 2 -10.50 -0.34 -6.49
C ARG A 2 -9.20 0.13 -7.12
N GLU A 3 -8.34 0.78 -6.33
CA GLU A 3 -7.03 1.30 -6.73
C GLU A 3 -6.01 0.23 -7.13
N LEU A 4 -6.14 -1.00 -6.61
CA LEU A 4 -5.20 -2.09 -6.91
C LEU A 4 -5.49 -2.77 -8.24
N GLU A 5 -6.76 -2.79 -8.66
CA GLU A 5 -7.22 -3.54 -9.83
C GLU A 5 -6.59 -3.00 -11.13
N GLY A 6 -6.51 -1.68 -11.29
CA GLY A 6 -5.95 -1.08 -12.50
C GLY A 6 -4.44 -1.30 -12.65
N LYS A 7 -3.66 -1.10 -11.58
CA LYS A 7 -2.19 -1.14 -11.66
C LYS A 7 -1.61 -2.53 -11.44
N PHE A 8 -2.16 -3.29 -10.48
CA PHE A 8 -1.60 -4.58 -10.04
C PHE A 8 -2.47 -5.78 -10.40
N GLY A 9 -3.70 -5.60 -10.87
CA GLY A 9 -4.62 -6.70 -11.18
C GLY A 9 -4.11 -7.68 -12.23
N ASN A 10 -3.22 -7.24 -13.13
CA ASN A 10 -2.63 -8.07 -14.18
C ASN A 10 -1.15 -8.42 -13.96
N GLN A 11 -0.57 -8.06 -12.80
CA GLN A 11 0.83 -8.33 -12.48
C GLN A 11 0.95 -9.54 -11.55
N LYS A 12 2.02 -10.31 -11.72
CA LYS A 12 2.42 -11.33 -10.72
C LYS A 12 3.01 -10.64 -9.49
N LEU A 13 2.95 -11.33 -8.35
CA LEU A 13 3.54 -10.84 -7.11
C LEU A 13 5.05 -10.55 -7.22
N THR A 14 5.75 -11.23 -8.12
CA THR A 14 7.19 -11.04 -8.38
C THR A 14 7.51 -9.78 -9.19
N GLU A 15 6.52 -9.18 -9.86
CA GLU A 15 6.71 -8.04 -10.76
C GLU A 15 6.46 -6.71 -10.04
N ILE A 16 5.69 -6.71 -8.95
CA ILE A 16 5.33 -5.49 -8.22
C ILE A 16 6.51 -5.07 -7.34
N THR A 17 7.07 -3.90 -7.63
CA THR A 17 8.16 -3.31 -6.85
C THR A 17 7.66 -2.37 -5.75
N HIS A 18 8.54 -2.02 -4.80
CA HIS A 18 8.23 -0.98 -3.82
C HIS A 18 8.06 0.40 -4.46
N GLU A 19 8.73 0.67 -5.58
CA GLU A 19 8.61 1.93 -6.33
C GLU A 19 7.24 2.04 -6.97
N ASP A 20 6.71 0.94 -7.51
CA ASP A 20 5.37 0.90 -8.08
C ASP A 20 4.30 1.15 -7.02
N LEU A 21 4.45 0.54 -5.85
CA LEU A 21 3.56 0.75 -4.71
C LEU A 21 3.61 2.21 -4.25
N ARG A 22 4.81 2.80 -4.18
CA ARG A 22 4.98 4.20 -3.80
C ARG A 22 4.34 5.15 -4.79
N ALA A 23 4.61 4.97 -6.08
CA ALA A 23 3.98 5.76 -7.14
C ALA A 23 2.45 5.62 -7.13
N LEU A 24 1.91 4.45 -6.79
CA LEU A 24 0.46 4.28 -6.63
C LEU A 24 -0.06 5.10 -5.44
N THR A 25 0.59 5.01 -4.28
CA THR A 25 0.16 5.74 -3.09
C THR A 25 0.29 7.25 -3.27
N ASP A 26 1.34 7.72 -3.92
CA ASP A 26 1.56 9.14 -4.21
C ASP A 26 0.45 9.67 -5.14
N ALA A 27 0.11 8.93 -6.20
CA ALA A 27 -1.00 9.29 -7.08
C ALA A 27 -2.37 9.32 -6.37
N ILE A 28 -2.59 8.49 -5.35
CA ILE A 28 -3.82 8.52 -4.53
C ILE A 28 -3.81 9.74 -3.59
N VAL A 29 -2.65 10.08 -3.01
CA VAL A 29 -2.46 11.27 -2.17
C VAL A 29 -2.69 12.55 -2.98
N GLU A 30 -2.15 12.63 -4.20
CA GLU A 30 -2.33 13.78 -5.12
C GLU A 30 -3.80 14.04 -5.47
N ARG A 31 -4.65 13.00 -5.45
CA ARG A 31 -6.11 13.12 -5.62
C ARG A 31 -6.83 13.56 -4.34
N GLY A 32 -6.12 13.85 -3.26
CA GLY A 32 -6.68 14.30 -1.98
C GLY A 32 -7.19 13.16 -1.08
N ALA A 33 -6.76 11.92 -1.30
CA ALA A 33 -7.22 10.75 -0.55
C ALA A 33 -6.12 10.05 0.27
N PRO A 34 -5.42 10.74 1.20
CA PRO A 34 -4.29 10.16 1.93
C PRO A 34 -4.64 8.94 2.80
N ALA A 35 -5.84 8.91 3.38
CA ALA A 35 -6.33 7.74 4.13
C ALA A 35 -6.48 6.51 3.22
N THR A 36 -6.99 6.71 2.00
CA THR A 36 -7.12 5.65 0.98
C THR A 36 -5.76 5.16 0.52
N ALA A 37 -4.77 6.05 0.39
CA ALA A 37 -3.41 5.68 0.02
C ALA A 37 -2.78 4.74 1.06
N VAL A 38 -2.86 5.11 2.34
CA VAL A 38 -2.36 4.26 3.44
C VAL A 38 -3.11 2.94 3.50
N HIS A 39 -4.44 2.96 3.39
CA HIS A 39 -5.24 1.73 3.38
C HIS A 39 -4.88 0.82 2.20
N THR A 40 -4.61 1.39 1.02
CA THR A 40 -4.19 0.63 -0.17
C THR A 40 -2.85 -0.08 0.07
N ARG A 41 -1.87 0.63 0.64
CA ARG A 41 -0.59 0.04 1.06
C ARG A 41 -0.78 -1.09 2.07
N ASP A 42 -1.68 -0.94 3.03
CA ASP A 42 -1.93 -1.97 4.04
C ASP A 42 -2.59 -3.23 3.45
N ILE A 43 -3.47 -3.08 2.46
CA ILE A 43 -4.01 -4.24 1.74
C ILE A 43 -2.89 -5.01 1.04
N VAL A 44 -1.97 -4.31 0.35
CA VAL A 44 -0.80 -4.95 -0.29
C VAL A 44 0.04 -5.69 0.74
N LEU A 45 0.31 -5.07 1.90
CA LEU A 45 1.02 -5.72 3.00
C LEU A 45 0.36 -7.05 3.39
N GLN A 46 -0.97 -7.05 3.60
CA GLN A 46 -1.71 -8.26 4.03
C GLN A 46 -1.73 -9.34 2.94
N VAL A 47 -1.92 -8.96 1.67
CA VAL A 47 -1.93 -9.89 0.54
C VAL A 47 -0.57 -10.60 0.41
N TYR A 48 0.53 -9.86 0.50
CA TYR A 48 1.87 -10.44 0.41
C TYR A 48 2.18 -11.33 1.61
N ARG A 49 1.80 -10.92 2.83
CA ARG A 49 1.95 -11.77 4.02
C ARG A 49 1.24 -13.10 3.86
N TRP A 50 -0.03 -13.06 3.46
CA TRP A 50 -0.81 -14.26 3.19
C TRP A 50 -0.16 -15.16 2.12
N ALA A 51 0.35 -14.57 1.04
CA ALA A 51 1.01 -15.31 -0.03
C ALA A 51 2.30 -16.00 0.46
N ILE A 52 3.11 -15.28 1.25
CA ILE A 52 4.35 -15.80 1.85
C ILE A 52 4.05 -16.94 2.82
N GLU A 53 3.03 -16.80 3.68
CA GLU A 53 2.56 -17.86 4.60
C GLU A 53 2.13 -19.14 3.86
N ARG A 54 1.68 -19.01 2.60
CA ARG A 54 1.32 -20.12 1.72
C ARG A 54 2.49 -20.70 0.92
N GLY A 55 3.71 -20.23 1.17
CA GLY A 55 4.94 -20.73 0.53
C GLY A 55 5.38 -19.97 -0.72
N GLN A 56 4.77 -18.82 -1.05
CA GLN A 56 5.30 -17.94 -2.10
C GLN A 56 6.61 -17.30 -1.63
N LYS A 57 7.66 -17.41 -2.45
CA LYS A 57 8.97 -16.84 -2.16
C LYS A 57 9.10 -15.47 -2.81
N VAL A 58 8.44 -14.48 -2.23
CA VAL A 58 8.44 -13.09 -2.71
C VAL A 58 8.74 -12.15 -1.56
N GLU A 59 9.39 -11.02 -1.86
CA GLU A 59 9.56 -9.94 -0.91
C GLU A 59 8.30 -9.07 -0.88
N ASN A 60 7.97 -8.52 0.30
CA ASN A 60 6.79 -7.69 0.45
C ASN A 60 7.15 -6.22 0.14
N PRO A 61 6.66 -5.63 -0.97
CA PRO A 61 7.00 -4.25 -1.33
C PRO A 61 6.52 -3.24 -0.29
N ALA A 62 5.50 -3.58 0.51
CA ALA A 62 4.98 -2.69 1.54
C ALA A 62 5.94 -2.53 2.74
N ASP A 63 6.89 -3.45 2.96
CA ASP A 63 7.84 -3.33 4.07
C ASP A 63 8.82 -2.16 3.89
N LEU A 64 9.06 -1.74 2.64
CA LEU A 64 9.91 -0.60 2.29
C LEU A 64 9.13 0.73 2.17
N VAL A 65 7.79 0.68 2.16
CA VAL A 65 6.93 1.85 2.09
C VAL A 65 6.23 2.04 3.43
N ARG A 66 6.76 2.93 4.28
CA ARG A 66 6.18 3.18 5.61
C ARG A 66 4.88 3.99 5.48
N PRO A 67 3.82 3.69 6.27
CA PRO A 67 2.59 4.50 6.27
C PRO A 67 2.85 5.99 6.53
N ALA A 68 3.76 6.30 7.47
CA ALA A 68 4.15 7.66 7.81
C ALA A 68 4.90 8.41 6.68
N SER A 69 5.44 7.69 5.69
CA SER A 69 6.02 8.32 4.48
C SER A 69 4.99 8.59 3.38
N ILE A 70 3.76 8.07 3.50
CA ILE A 70 2.65 8.33 2.59
C ILE A 70 1.83 9.53 3.09
N ALA A 71 1.47 9.53 4.38
CA ALA A 71 0.73 10.63 4.98
C ALA A 71 1.03 10.73 6.49
N ARG A 72 1.18 11.97 6.98
CA ARG A 72 1.10 12.27 8.42
C ARG A 72 -0.32 12.68 8.74
N PHE A 73 -0.99 11.89 9.56
CA PHE A 73 -2.25 12.28 10.16
C PHE A 73 -1.95 12.98 11.47
N GLU A 74 -2.40 14.23 11.61
CA GLU A 74 -2.37 14.89 12.91
C GLU A 74 -3.36 14.18 13.85
N PRO A 75 -3.00 13.96 15.12
CA PRO A 75 -3.96 13.51 16.10
C PRO A 75 -5.09 14.53 16.15
N ARG A 76 -6.33 14.13 15.84
CA ARG A 76 -7.49 14.99 16.09
C ARG A 76 -7.57 15.19 17.60
N ASP A 77 -7.60 16.46 18.00
CA ASP A 77 -7.79 16.87 19.38
C ASP A 77 -9.04 16.14 19.93
N ARG A 78 -8.81 15.14 20.79
CA ARG A 78 -9.90 14.45 21.47
C ARG A 78 -10.25 15.31 22.66
N THR A 79 -11.19 16.24 22.49
CA THR A 79 -11.87 16.84 23.63
C THR A 79 -12.61 15.72 24.36
N LEU A 80 -12.20 15.49 25.61
CA LEU A 80 -12.77 14.50 26.53
C LEU A 80 -14.19 14.87 26.95
#